data_AF-A0A831K522-F1
#
_entry.id   AF-A0A831K522-F1
#
_cell.length_a   1.000
_cell.length_b   1.000
_cell.length_c   1.000
_cell.angle_alpha   90.00
_cell.angle_beta   90.00
_cell.angle_gamma   90.00
#
_symmetry.space_group_name_H-M   'P 1'
#
loop_
_entity.id
_entity.type
_entity.pdbx_description
1 polymer ?
#
loop_
_entity_poly.entity_id
_entity_poly.type
_entity_poly.pdbx_seq_one_letter_code
_entity_poly.pdbx_strand_id
1 'polypeptide(L)' 'MFKMAKELVGILGINQDRLRLEWVSSAEGARFAELATEFTEQIKKLGPSRLKQAA' A
#
# COMPACT_ATOMS: atom_id res chain seq x y z
N MET A 1 -10.58 -8.58 8.66
CA MET A 1 -10.09 -7.28 9.15
C MET A 1 -9.48 -6.42 8.05
N PHE A 2 -8.59 -6.93 7.21
CA PHE A 2 -7.98 -6.15 6.11
C PHE A 2 -9.00 -5.50 5.15
N LYS A 3 -10.07 -6.23 4.77
CA LYS A 3 -11.15 -5.70 3.93
C LYS A 3 -11.74 -4.40 4.49
N MET A 4 -12.05 -4.37 5.78
CA MET A 4 -12.61 -3.18 6.46
C MET A 4 -11.60 -2.02 6.49
N ALA A 5 -10.32 -2.29 6.69
CA ALA A 5 -9.28 -1.26 6.60
C ALA A 5 -9.18 -0.67 5.17
N LYS A 6 -9.26 -1.54 4.15
CA LYS A 6 -9.24 -1.11 2.73
C LYS A 6 -10.49 -0.28 2.37
N GLU A 7 -11.65 -0.65 2.90
CA GLU A 7 -12.89 0.12 2.78
C GLU A 7 -12.76 1.50 3.46
N LEU A 8 -12.26 1.55 4.70
CA LEU A 8 -12.04 2.80 5.44
C LEU A 8 -11.10 3.76 4.69
N VAL A 9 -10.00 3.25 4.14
CA VAL A 9 -9.07 4.02 3.30
C VAL A 9 -9.81 4.66 2.12
N GLY A 10 -10.72 3.92 1.47
CA GLY A 10 -11.58 4.44 0.41
C GLY A 10 -12.53 5.53 0.90
N ILE A 11 -13.17 5.35 2.05
CA ILE A 11 -14.06 6.34 2.68
C ILE A 11 -13.32 7.65 2.98
N LEU A 12 -12.06 7.57 3.40
CA LEU A 12 -11.19 8.73 3.66
C LEU A 12 -10.68 9.42 2.38
N GLY A 13 -11.12 9.00 1.20
CA GLY A 13 -10.70 9.58 -0.08
C GLY A 13 -9.28 9.19 -0.52
N ILE A 14 -8.70 8.16 0.11
CA ILE A 14 -7.39 7.63 -0.26
C ILE A 14 -7.60 6.55 -1.33
N ASN A 15 -6.77 6.56 -2.37
CA ASN A 15 -6.78 5.47 -3.35
C ASN A 15 -6.46 4.13 -2.64
N GLN A 16 -7.38 3.15 -2.74
CA GLN A 16 -7.28 1.85 -2.09
C GLN A 16 -6.05 1.03 -2.51
N ASP A 17 -5.46 1.34 -3.67
CA ASP A 17 -4.20 0.75 -4.15
C ASP A 17 -2.99 1.18 -3.32
N ARG A 18 -3.14 2.18 -2.45
CA ARG A 18 -2.12 2.58 -1.47
C ARG A 18 -2.08 1.68 -0.23
N LEU A 19 -2.94 0.66 -0.16
CA LEU A 19 -2.95 -0.34 0.90
C LEU A 19 -2.88 -1.76 0.29
N ARG A 20 -1.80 -2.49 0.60
CA ARG A 20 -1.56 -3.85 0.14
C ARG A 20 -1.25 -4.75 1.34
N LEU A 21 -1.73 -5.99 1.30
CA LEU A 21 -1.41 -7.05 2.26
C LEU A 21 -0.74 -8.18 1.51
N GLU A 22 0.43 -8.59 1.97
CA GLU A 22 1.16 -9.74 1.47
C GLU A 22 1.62 -10.59 2.65
N TRP A 23 1.57 -11.90 2.49
CA TRP A 23 2.09 -12.85 3.47
C TRP A 23 3.48 -13.29 3.04
N VAL A 24 4.47 -13.03 3.89
CA VAL A 24 5.86 -13.40 3.64
C VAL A 24 6.43 -14.01 4.91
N SER A 25 6.97 -15.23 4.81
CA SER A 25 7.60 -15.89 5.95
C SER A 25 9.00 -15.32 6.23
N SER A 26 9.56 -15.64 7.40
CA SER A 26 10.91 -15.21 7.77
C SER A 26 12.02 -15.78 6.88
N ALA A 27 11.75 -16.85 6.12
CA ALA A 27 12.72 -17.44 5.18
C ALA A 27 12.69 -16.80 3.78
N GLU A 28 11.70 -15.96 3.49
CA GLU A 28 11.41 -15.44 2.15
C GLU A 28 11.93 -14.01 1.94
N GLY A 29 13.17 -13.75 2.36
CA GLY A 29 13.77 -12.41 2.29
C GLY A 29 13.82 -11.83 0.86
N ALA A 30 14.16 -12.66 -0.13
CA ALA A 30 14.18 -12.22 -1.53
C ALA A 30 12.79 -11.82 -2.04
N ARG A 31 11.75 -12.58 -1.67
CA ARG A 31 10.35 -12.30 -2.02
C ARG A 31 9.86 -11.01 -1.36
N PHE A 32 10.23 -10.78 -0.10
CA PHE A 32 9.93 -9.51 0.57
C PHE A 32 10.53 -8.33 -0.21
N ALA A 33 11.80 -8.42 -0.60
CA ALA A 33 12.49 -7.35 -1.34
C ALA A 33 11.83 -7.06 -2.70
N GLU A 34 11.43 -8.11 -3.43
CA GLU A 34 10.68 -8.00 -4.68
C GLU A 34 9.35 -7.26 -4.47
N LEU A 35 8.52 -7.75 -3.54
CA LEU A 35 7.20 -7.16 -3.25
C LEU A 35 7.29 -5.71 -2.77
N ALA A 36 8.28 -5.40 -1.92
CA ALA A 36 8.52 -4.04 -1.44
C ALA A 36 8.94 -3.11 -2.58
N THR A 37 9.76 -3.59 -3.51
CA THR A 37 10.18 -2.84 -4.71
C THR A 37 8.99 -2.58 -5.63
N GLU A 38 8.22 -3.62 -5.97
CA GLU A 38 7.02 -3.49 -6.81
C GLU A 38 6.01 -2.49 -6.23
N PHE A 39 5.71 -2.63 -4.93
CA PHE A 39 4.76 -1.76 -4.27
C PHE A 39 5.28 -0.31 -4.23
N THR A 40 6.58 -0.11 -4.00
CA THR A 40 7.20 1.21 -4.07
C THR A 40 7.02 1.85 -5.45
N GLU A 41 7.24 1.10 -6.52
CA GLU A 41 7.04 1.59 -7.89
C GLU A 41 5.58 1.89 -8.20
N GLN A 42 4.64 1.07 -7.70
CA GLN A 42 3.22 1.35 -7.78
C GLN A 42 2.85 2.67 -7.09
N ILE A 43 3.34 2.91 -5.87
CA ILE A 43 3.10 4.15 -5.13
C ILE A 43 3.70 5.37 -5.86
N LYS A 44 4.91 5.24 -6.42
CA LYS A 44 5.53 6.30 -7.24
C LYS A 44 4.65 6.66 -8.44
N LYS A 45 4.12 5.66 -9.16
CA LYS A 45 3.22 5.87 -10.31
C LYS A 45 1.90 6.56 -9.92
N LEU A 46 1.38 6.26 -8.72
CA LEU A 46 0.18 6.94 -8.18
C LEU A 46 0.46 8.40 -7.76
N GLY A 47 1.73 8.82 -7.68
CA GLY A 47 2.13 10.15 -7.28
C GLY A 47 1.95 10.45 -5.79
N PRO A 48 2.19 11.71 -5.36
CA PRO A 48 2.05 12.13 -3.97
C PRO A 48 0.63 11.93 -3.42
N SER A 49 0.52 11.61 -2.14
CA SER A 49 -0.78 11.58 -1.46
C SER A 49 -1.31 12.99 -1.24
N ARG A 50 -2.57 13.23 -1.61
CA ARG A 50 -3.24 14.52 -1.39
C ARG A 50 -3.60 14.78 0.08
N LEU A 51 -3.55 13.76 0.95
CA LEU A 51 -3.82 13.93 2.38
C LEU A 51 -2.85 14.93 3.05
N LYS A 52 -1.58 14.93 2.65
CA LYS A 52 -0.59 15.87 3.18
C LYS A 52 -0.81 17.32 2.75
N GLN A 53 -1.65 17.58 1.74
CA GLN A 53 -1.98 18.93 1.29
C GLN A 53 -3.18 19.52 2.04
N ALA A 54 -3.97 18.66 2.71
CA ALA A 54 -5.18 19.05 3.44
C ALA A 54 -4.96 19.26 4.95
N ALA A 55 -3.77 18.90 5.47
CA ALA A 55 -3.34 19.08 6.86
C ALA A 55 -2.28 20.19 6.94
#